data_AF-A0A538B134-F1
#
_entry.id   AF-A0A538B134-F1
#
_cell.length_a   1.000
_cell.length_b   1.000
_cell.length_c   1.000
_cell.angle_alpha   90.00
_cell.angle_beta   90.00
_cell.angle_gamma   90.00
#
_symmetry.space_group_name_H-M   'P 1'
#
loop_
_entity.id
_entity.type
_entity.pdbx_description
1 polymer ?
#
loop_
_entity_poly.entity_id
_entity_poly.type
_entity_poly.pdbx_seq_one_letter_code
_entity_poly.pdbx_strand_id
1 'polypeptide(L)'
;MSAPVYTIEEQTVVLPVRIRDAASVYASFLVPAAAVKRLLPAGLTPLQTIPGRATCTIVGVDYRDGDLGQYHEVGVCFLLRPPNGPRLDVLAMVRNQAPAFIHRLPVTTSFSCEAGRHIWGFPKDVTDIDFADTGTTRTVTLRDQGRLVLQLSAPRGGTKKFADVDVEA
;
A
#
# COMPACT_ATOMS: atom_id res chain seq x y z
N MET A 1 10.70 -25.51 12.22
CA MET A 1 11.08 -24.27 12.94
C MET A 1 9.81 -23.69 13.55
N SER A 2 9.86 -23.12 14.76
CA SER A 2 8.68 -22.44 15.35
C SER A 2 8.41 -21.14 14.59
N ALA A 3 7.14 -20.80 14.37
CA ALA A 3 6.75 -19.53 13.77
C ALA A 3 7.29 -18.35 14.60
N PRO A 4 7.76 -17.25 13.98
CA PRO A 4 8.08 -16.03 14.69
C PRO A 4 6.83 -15.47 15.39
N VAL A 5 7.01 -14.98 16.63
CA VAL A 5 5.94 -14.44 17.47
C VAL A 5 6.34 -13.07 17.98
N TYR A 6 5.41 -12.12 17.92
CA TYR A 6 5.57 -10.75 18.40
C TYR A 6 4.47 -10.41 19.41
N THR A 7 4.77 -9.53 20.36
CA THR A 7 3.78 -8.95 21.27
C THR A 7 3.58 -7.49 20.91
N ILE A 8 2.39 -7.14 20.45
CA ILE A 8 1.99 -5.78 20.04
C ILE A 8 0.77 -5.39 20.87
N GLU A 9 0.82 -4.27 21.59
CA GLU A 9 -0.29 -3.82 22.47
C GLU A 9 -0.88 -4.97 23.33
N GLU A 10 -0.01 -5.77 23.96
CA GLU A 10 -0.36 -6.95 24.79
C GLU A 10 -1.00 -8.13 24.03
N GLN A 11 -1.20 -8.02 22.71
CA GLN A 11 -1.71 -9.08 21.86
C GLN A 11 -0.57 -9.83 21.17
N THR A 12 -0.78 -11.13 20.95
CA THR A 12 0.19 -12.00 20.28
C THR A 12 -0.06 -12.01 18.78
N VAL A 13 0.98 -11.70 17.99
CA VAL A 13 0.97 -11.79 16.52
C VAL A 13 1.91 -12.89 16.08
N VAL A 14 1.39 -13.89 15.37
CA VAL A 14 2.15 -15.04 14.85
C VAL A 14 2.35 -14.86 13.34
N LEU A 15 3.58 -15.05 12.86
CA LEU A 15 3.87 -15.03 11.43
C LEU A 15 3.70 -16.42 10.78
N PRO A 16 3.21 -16.50 9.53
CA PRO A 16 2.73 -15.39 8.70
C PRO A 16 1.35 -14.87 9.15
N VAL A 17 1.20 -13.54 9.13
CA VAL A 17 -0.12 -12.90 9.25
C VAL A 17 -0.94 -13.22 8.01
N ARG A 18 -2.16 -13.69 8.22
CA ARG A 18 -3.12 -14.01 7.17
C ARG A 18 -4.18 -12.93 7.06
N ILE A 19 -4.42 -12.50 5.82
CA ILE A 19 -5.57 -11.67 5.44
C ILE A 19 -6.51 -12.56 4.64
N ARG A 20 -7.72 -12.77 5.15
CA ARG A 20 -8.73 -13.69 4.60
C ARG A 20 -9.76 -12.95 3.76
N ASP A 21 -10.16 -11.76 4.17
CA ASP A 21 -11.04 -10.88 3.39
C ASP A 21 -10.53 -9.44 3.43
N ALA A 22 -10.32 -8.89 2.25
CA ALA A 22 -10.00 -7.50 2.05
C ALA A 22 -10.47 -7.05 0.67
N ALA A 23 -10.81 -5.77 0.56
CA ALA A 23 -11.15 -5.16 -0.71
C ALA A 23 -10.37 -3.86 -0.90
N SER A 24 -9.77 -3.69 -2.07
CA SER A 24 -8.93 -2.53 -2.37
C SER A 24 -9.50 -1.67 -3.49
N VAL A 25 -9.16 -0.39 -3.47
CA VAL A 25 -9.27 0.54 -4.60
C VAL A 25 -7.91 1.16 -4.83
N TYR A 26 -7.47 1.30 -6.07
CA TYR A 26 -6.21 1.97 -6.35
C TYR A 26 -6.25 2.73 -7.67
N ALA A 27 -5.42 3.75 -7.76
CA ALA A 27 -5.18 4.50 -8.98
C ALA A 27 -3.71 4.89 -9.08
N SER A 28 -3.19 4.86 -10.30
CA SER A 28 -1.80 5.20 -10.61
C SER A 28 -1.76 6.44 -11.48
N PHE A 29 -0.89 7.38 -11.13
CA PHE A 29 -0.76 8.70 -11.77
C PHE A 29 0.67 8.94 -12.23
N LEU A 30 0.83 9.58 -13.38
CA LEU A 30 2.12 10.06 -13.86
C LEU A 30 2.45 11.41 -13.22
N VAL A 31 3.47 11.43 -12.37
CA VAL A 31 3.91 12.63 -11.63
C VAL A 31 5.34 13.02 -12.06
N PRO A 32 5.76 14.29 -11.89
CA PRO A 32 7.13 14.70 -12.19
C PRO A 32 8.15 13.85 -11.40
N ALA A 33 9.07 13.18 -12.09
CA ALA A 33 10.07 12.31 -11.46
C ALA A 33 10.98 13.09 -10.50
N ALA A 34 11.25 14.36 -10.80
CA ALA A 34 12.00 15.25 -9.91
C ALA A 34 11.28 15.53 -8.59
N ALA A 35 9.93 15.58 -8.58
CA ALA A 35 9.16 15.75 -7.34
C ALA A 35 9.26 14.49 -6.48
N VAL A 36 9.10 13.30 -7.09
CA VAL A 36 9.28 12.02 -6.40
C VAL A 36 10.68 11.91 -5.82
N LYS A 37 11.73 12.25 -6.59
CA LYS A 37 13.12 12.18 -6.13
C LYS A 37 13.37 13.00 -4.86
N ARG A 38 12.67 14.12 -4.64
CA ARG A 38 12.79 14.93 -3.41
C ARG A 38 12.13 14.28 -2.18
N LEU A 39 11.19 13.37 -2.39
CA LEU A 39 10.49 12.66 -1.31
C LEU A 39 11.18 11.34 -0.92
N LEU A 40 12.07 10.84 -1.78
CA LEU A 40 12.78 9.59 -1.54
C LEU A 40 14.01 9.81 -0.64
N PRO A 41 14.33 8.83 0.23
CA PRO A 41 15.62 8.75 0.90
C PRO A 41 16.81 8.81 -0.06
N ALA A 42 17.96 9.21 0.47
CA ALA A 42 19.22 9.19 -0.28
C ALA A 42 19.51 7.78 -0.83
N GLY A 43 20.10 7.72 -2.03
CA GLY A 43 20.41 6.45 -2.72
C GLY A 43 19.26 5.84 -3.53
N LEU A 44 18.00 6.20 -3.26
CA LEU A 44 16.86 5.67 -4.02
C LEU A 44 16.56 6.54 -5.25
N THR A 45 16.24 5.90 -6.39
CA THR A 45 15.95 6.58 -7.65
C THR A 45 14.55 6.20 -8.12
N PRO A 46 13.67 7.16 -8.45
CA PRO A 46 12.35 6.84 -8.95
C PRO A 46 12.46 6.16 -10.31
N LEU A 47 11.63 5.15 -10.54
CA LEU A 47 11.44 4.54 -11.85
C LEU A 47 10.69 5.54 -12.74
N GLN A 48 11.24 5.84 -13.91
CA GLN A 48 10.59 6.71 -14.87
C GLN A 48 9.79 5.88 -15.87
N THR A 49 8.46 5.87 -15.71
CA THR A 49 7.53 5.18 -16.61
C THR A 49 7.60 5.74 -18.03
N ILE A 50 7.81 7.06 -18.14
CA ILE A 50 8.20 7.76 -19.37
C ILE A 50 9.23 8.84 -19.00
N PRO A 51 10.03 9.37 -19.94
CA PRO A 51 11.04 10.38 -19.63
C PRO A 51 10.47 11.56 -18.83
N GLY A 52 11.05 11.83 -17.66
CA GLY A 52 10.66 12.89 -16.75
C GLY A 52 9.44 12.60 -15.86
N ARG A 53 8.75 11.46 -16.01
CA ARG A 53 7.57 11.09 -15.22
C ARG A 53 7.72 9.74 -14.54
N ALA A 54 7.39 9.72 -13.25
CA ALA A 54 7.34 8.51 -12.44
C ALA A 54 5.89 8.13 -12.13
N THR A 55 5.65 6.88 -11.75
CA THR A 55 4.35 6.43 -11.26
C THR A 55 4.22 6.67 -9.76
N CYS A 56 3.17 7.38 -9.38
CA CYS A 56 2.65 7.47 -8.01
C CYS A 56 1.36 6.65 -7.94
N THR A 57 1.28 5.71 -7.02
CA THR A 57 0.09 4.89 -6.79
C THR A 57 -0.53 5.29 -5.46
N ILE A 58 -1.83 5.59 -5.49
CA ILE A 58 -2.66 5.70 -4.29
C ILE A 58 -3.46 4.40 -4.20
N VAL A 59 -3.43 3.76 -3.04
CA VAL A 59 -4.24 2.58 -2.72
C VAL A 59 -5.04 2.86 -1.46
N GLY A 60 -6.30 2.42 -1.44
CA GLY A 60 -7.09 2.28 -0.23
C GLY A 60 -7.41 0.80 -0.05
N VAL A 61 -7.24 0.27 1.15
CA VAL A 61 -7.59 -1.12 1.51
C VAL A 61 -8.56 -1.13 2.67
N ASP A 62 -9.62 -1.91 2.52
CA ASP A 62 -10.65 -2.21 3.51
C ASP A 62 -10.43 -3.66 3.95
N TYR A 63 -9.71 -3.85 5.08
CA TYR A 63 -9.42 -5.15 5.67
C TYR A 63 -10.57 -5.59 6.58
N ARG A 64 -11.19 -6.72 6.28
CA ARG A 64 -12.44 -7.19 6.91
C ARG A 64 -12.27 -8.46 7.73
N ASP A 65 -11.31 -9.29 7.34
CA ASP A 65 -10.89 -10.45 8.12
C ASP A 65 -9.39 -10.66 7.94
N GLY A 66 -8.65 -10.61 9.05
CA GLY A 66 -7.23 -10.88 9.11
C GLY A 66 -6.73 -10.94 10.55
N ASP A 67 -5.51 -11.42 10.73
CA ASP A 67 -4.93 -11.62 12.08
C ASP A 67 -4.59 -10.29 12.80
N LEU A 68 -4.67 -9.17 12.07
CA LEU A 68 -4.51 -7.81 12.63
C LEU A 68 -5.86 -7.11 12.90
N GLY A 69 -6.97 -7.83 12.81
CA GLY A 69 -8.32 -7.29 12.95
C GLY A 69 -8.79 -6.50 11.73
N GLN A 70 -9.91 -5.78 11.91
CA GLN A 70 -10.53 -4.96 10.87
C GLN A 70 -9.97 -3.54 10.92
N TYR A 71 -9.53 -3.02 9.77
CA TYR A 71 -9.04 -1.66 9.66
C TYR A 71 -9.04 -1.18 8.21
N HIS A 72 -9.01 0.14 8.04
CA HIS A 72 -8.79 0.75 6.75
C HIS A 72 -7.34 1.23 6.66
N GLU A 73 -6.80 1.21 5.44
CA GLU A 73 -5.45 1.67 5.14
C GLU A 73 -5.47 2.51 3.87
N VAL A 74 -4.67 3.58 3.83
CA VAL A 74 -4.36 4.31 2.60
C VAL A 74 -2.85 4.31 2.39
N GLY A 75 -2.41 3.90 1.21
CA GLY A 75 -1.01 3.89 0.82
C GLY A 75 -0.72 4.91 -0.28
N VAL A 76 0.37 5.65 -0.14
CA VAL A 76 0.96 6.45 -1.22
C VAL A 76 2.32 5.86 -1.56
N CYS A 77 2.46 5.35 -2.77
CA CYS A 77 3.63 4.55 -3.17
C CYS A 77 4.27 5.08 -4.45
N PHE A 78 5.60 4.97 -4.55
CA PHE A 78 6.36 5.28 -5.76
C PHE A 78 7.10 4.05 -6.25
N LEU A 79 7.15 3.84 -7.56
CA LEU A 79 8.01 2.79 -8.12
C LEU A 79 9.46 3.25 -8.14
N LEU A 80 10.37 2.36 -7.77
CA LEU A 80 11.80 2.59 -7.73
C LEU A 80 12.51 1.88 -8.87
N ARG A 81 13.61 2.47 -9.34
CA ARG A 81 14.52 1.78 -10.24
C ARG A 81 15.22 0.66 -9.47
N PRO A 82 15.08 -0.62 -9.88
CA PRO A 82 15.82 -1.72 -9.28
C PRO A 82 17.35 -1.52 -9.45
N PRO A 83 18.19 -1.82 -8.43
CA PRO A 83 19.65 -1.63 -8.50
C PRO A 83 20.32 -2.34 -9.68
N ASN A 84 19.82 -3.53 -10.04
CA ASN A 84 20.34 -4.39 -11.12
C ASN A 84 19.31 -4.62 -12.25
N GLY A 85 18.29 -3.76 -12.37
CA GLY A 85 17.27 -3.99 -13.39
C GLY A 85 17.66 -3.49 -14.78
N PRO A 86 16.77 -3.69 -15.76
CA PRO A 86 17.00 -3.31 -17.13
C PRO A 86 17.33 -1.82 -17.26
N ARG A 87 18.15 -1.45 -18.27
CA ARG A 87 18.42 -0.05 -18.61
C ARG A 87 17.16 0.74 -18.95
N LEU A 88 16.10 0.04 -19.40
CA LEU A 88 14.80 0.63 -19.70
C LEU A 88 13.81 0.34 -18.56
N ASP A 89 13.44 1.40 -17.85
CA ASP A 89 12.56 1.38 -16.67
C ASP A 89 11.19 0.71 -16.93
N VAL A 90 10.62 0.89 -18.14
CA VAL A 90 9.35 0.25 -18.54
C VAL A 90 9.43 -1.28 -18.49
N LEU A 91 10.60 -1.87 -18.79
CA LEU A 91 10.77 -3.32 -18.79
C LEU A 91 10.73 -3.90 -17.37
N ALA A 92 11.17 -3.14 -16.35
CA ALA A 92 11.05 -3.54 -14.96
C ALA A 92 9.59 -3.54 -14.48
N MET A 93 8.78 -2.59 -14.95
CA MET A 93 7.34 -2.57 -14.66
C MET A 93 6.61 -3.75 -15.31
N VAL A 94 6.84 -4.00 -16.61
CA VAL A 94 6.16 -5.09 -17.35
C VAL A 94 6.49 -6.47 -16.76
N ARG A 95 7.71 -6.63 -16.20
CA ARG A 95 8.14 -7.86 -15.55
C ARG A 95 7.75 -7.95 -14.07
N ASN A 96 7.03 -6.97 -13.53
CA ASN A 96 6.71 -6.87 -12.10
C ASN A 96 7.95 -6.92 -11.19
N GLN A 97 9.07 -6.36 -11.66
CA GLN A 97 10.37 -6.35 -10.98
C GLN A 97 10.70 -5.00 -10.35
N ALA A 98 9.79 -4.02 -10.45
CA ALA A 98 9.97 -2.70 -9.88
C ALA A 98 9.58 -2.70 -8.39
N PRO A 99 10.52 -2.49 -7.45
CA PRO A 99 10.17 -2.36 -6.05
C PRO A 99 9.36 -1.07 -5.83
N ALA A 100 8.38 -1.14 -4.92
CA ALA A 100 7.61 0.02 -4.50
C ALA A 100 8.19 0.60 -3.20
N PHE A 101 8.36 1.91 -3.15
CA PHE A 101 8.62 2.67 -1.94
C PHE A 101 7.30 3.18 -1.38
N ILE A 102 6.98 2.80 -0.15
CA ILE A 102 5.80 3.29 0.56
C ILE A 102 6.17 4.62 1.23
N HIS A 103 5.64 5.71 0.70
CA HIS A 103 5.91 7.06 1.21
C HIS A 103 5.05 7.39 2.45
N ARG A 104 3.78 6.99 2.43
CA ARG A 104 2.83 7.15 3.54
C ARG A 104 1.93 5.92 3.61
N LEU A 105 1.58 5.52 4.83
CA LEU A 105 0.70 4.37 5.07
C LEU A 105 -0.24 4.57 6.28
N PRO A 106 -1.07 5.63 6.31
CA PRO A 106 -2.06 5.82 7.37
C PRO A 106 -3.02 4.64 7.50
N VAL A 107 -3.43 4.36 8.75
CA VAL A 107 -4.40 3.32 9.12
C VAL A 107 -5.39 3.81 10.18
N THR A 108 -6.52 3.13 10.35
CA THR A 108 -7.55 3.56 11.33
C THR A 108 -7.35 3.05 12.75
N THR A 109 -6.49 2.04 12.98
CA THR A 109 -6.35 1.39 14.28
C THR A 109 -4.92 1.47 14.82
N SER A 110 -4.76 1.71 16.12
CA SER A 110 -3.45 1.73 16.78
C SER A 110 -2.74 0.38 16.68
N PHE A 111 -3.45 -0.72 16.88
CA PHE A 111 -2.90 -2.06 16.79
C PHE A 111 -2.24 -2.36 15.43
N SER A 112 -2.93 -2.11 14.32
CA SER A 112 -2.37 -2.32 12.98
C SER A 112 -1.24 -1.32 12.64
N CYS A 113 -1.26 -0.14 13.26
CA CYS A 113 -0.18 0.85 13.16
C CYS A 113 1.09 0.34 13.86
N GLU A 114 0.98 -0.05 15.13
CA GLU A 114 2.11 -0.55 15.92
C GLU A 114 2.66 -1.87 15.36
N ALA A 115 1.79 -2.81 14.95
CA ALA A 115 2.22 -4.03 14.28
C ALA A 115 2.96 -3.71 12.97
N GLY A 116 2.42 -2.81 12.15
CA GLY A 116 3.03 -2.33 10.91
C GLY A 116 4.44 -1.77 11.09
N ARG A 117 4.62 -0.94 12.11
CA ARG A 117 5.89 -0.28 12.44
C ARG A 117 6.88 -1.26 13.04
N HIS A 118 6.46 -2.10 13.99
CA HIS A 118 7.34 -2.96 14.76
C HIS A 118 7.82 -4.19 13.97
N ILE A 119 6.91 -4.83 13.23
CA ILE A 119 7.21 -6.09 12.53
C ILE A 119 7.86 -5.82 11.16
N TRP A 120 7.35 -4.82 10.41
CA TRP A 120 7.76 -4.57 9.03
C TRP A 120 8.45 -3.22 8.79
N GLY A 121 8.49 -2.32 9.79
CA GLY A 121 9.11 -1.00 9.63
C GLY A 121 8.33 -0.04 8.74
N PHE A 122 7.02 -0.26 8.54
CA PHE A 122 6.21 0.62 7.70
C PHE A 122 5.98 2.00 8.33
N PRO A 123 5.90 3.09 7.53
CA PRO A 123 5.67 4.44 8.02
C PRO A 123 4.18 4.69 8.30
N LYS A 124 3.61 3.91 9.24
CA LYS A 124 2.20 4.01 9.61
C LYS A 124 1.96 5.12 10.64
N ASP A 125 0.80 5.76 10.50
CA ASP A 125 0.24 6.73 11.42
C ASP A 125 -1.28 6.49 11.55
N VAL A 126 -1.87 6.80 12.71
CA VAL A 126 -3.32 6.62 12.92
C VAL A 126 -4.06 7.84 12.40
N THR A 127 -4.94 7.63 11.41
CA THR A 127 -5.67 8.70 10.72
C THR A 127 -7.09 8.24 10.34
N ASP A 128 -8.04 9.18 10.23
CA ASP A 128 -9.43 8.90 9.85
C ASP A 128 -9.51 8.51 8.36
N ILE A 129 -10.06 7.32 8.10
CA ILE A 129 -10.23 6.75 6.75
C ILE A 129 -11.61 6.10 6.67
N ASP A 130 -12.38 6.52 5.66
CA ASP A 130 -13.71 5.97 5.37
C ASP A 130 -13.79 5.40 3.97
N PHE A 131 -14.60 4.36 3.82
CA PHE A 131 -15.05 3.85 2.53
C PHE A 131 -16.54 4.13 2.31
N ALA A 132 -16.89 4.53 1.09
CA ALA A 132 -18.25 4.66 0.63
C ALA A 132 -18.42 3.94 -0.72
N ASP A 133 -19.32 2.97 -0.75
CA ASP A 133 -19.62 2.17 -1.94
C ASP A 133 -20.99 2.54 -2.51
N THR A 134 -21.06 2.64 -3.83
CA THR A 134 -22.31 2.62 -4.62
C THR A 134 -22.36 1.35 -5.45
N GLY A 135 -23.43 1.16 -6.24
CA GLY A 135 -23.53 0.02 -7.15
C GLY A 135 -22.39 -0.06 -8.19
N THR A 136 -21.73 1.05 -8.51
CA THR A 136 -20.71 1.12 -9.57
C THR A 136 -19.41 1.76 -9.16
N THR A 137 -19.32 2.35 -7.96
CA THR A 137 -18.16 3.16 -7.54
C THR A 137 -17.78 2.83 -6.11
N ARG A 138 -16.47 2.74 -5.84
CA ARG A 138 -15.91 2.74 -4.49
C ARG A 138 -15.13 4.03 -4.28
N THR A 139 -15.37 4.68 -3.15
CA THR A 139 -14.66 5.88 -2.72
C THR A 139 -13.94 5.63 -1.41
N VAL A 140 -12.65 5.97 -1.34
CA VAL A 140 -11.90 6.06 -0.09
C VAL A 140 -11.63 7.53 0.22
N THR A 141 -11.81 7.92 1.48
CA THR A 141 -11.58 9.29 1.97
C THR A 141 -10.64 9.23 3.16
N LEU A 142 -9.57 10.01 3.13
CA LEU A 142 -8.61 10.21 4.22
C LEU A 142 -8.80 11.63 4.77
N ARG A 143 -9.01 11.73 6.09
CA ARG A 143 -9.04 13.00 6.82
C ARG A 143 -8.01 13.01 7.92
N ASP A 144 -7.23 14.08 7.96
CA ASP A 144 -6.30 14.33 9.05
C ASP A 144 -6.87 15.46 9.92
N GLN A 145 -7.15 15.16 11.19
CA GLN A 145 -7.76 16.09 12.14
C GLN A 145 -9.04 16.77 11.59
N GLY A 146 -9.91 15.98 10.96
CA GLY A 146 -11.17 16.45 10.36
C GLY A 146 -11.02 17.19 9.03
N ARG A 147 -9.80 17.45 8.57
CA ARG A 147 -9.55 18.09 7.27
C ARG A 147 -9.38 17.04 6.18
N LEU A 148 -10.09 17.22 5.06
CA LEU A 148 -9.91 16.39 3.87
C LEU A 148 -8.47 16.50 3.36
N VAL A 149 -7.80 15.35 3.26
CA VAL A 149 -6.44 15.23 2.70
C VAL A 149 -6.46 14.57 1.34
N LEU A 150 -7.21 13.48 1.20
CA LEU A 150 -7.27 12.68 -0.02
C LEU A 150 -8.66 12.07 -0.16
N GLN A 151 -9.17 12.06 -1.39
CA GLN A 151 -10.33 11.29 -1.77
C GLN A 151 -10.06 10.64 -3.12
N LEU A 152 -10.28 9.33 -3.22
CA LEU A 152 -10.14 8.57 -4.45
C LEU A 152 -11.43 7.80 -4.71
N SER A 153 -12.04 8.05 -5.85
CA SER A 153 -13.19 7.28 -6.36
C SER A 153 -12.78 6.51 -7.60
N ALA A 154 -13.15 5.24 -7.68
CA ALA A 154 -12.92 4.41 -8.85
C ALA A 154 -14.08 3.43 -9.10
N PRO A 155 -14.22 2.90 -10.33
CA PRO A 155 -15.22 1.90 -10.63
C PRO A 155 -15.11 0.66 -9.72
N ARG A 156 -16.26 0.13 -9.32
CA ARG A 156 -16.42 -1.11 -8.53
C ARG A 156 -17.12 -2.16 -9.40
N GLY A 157 -16.88 -3.44 -9.13
CA GLY A 157 -17.61 -4.55 -9.76
C GLY A 157 -16.85 -5.33 -10.82
N GLY A 158 -15.56 -5.55 -10.62
CA GLY A 158 -14.77 -6.45 -11.48
C GLY A 158 -15.03 -7.93 -11.17
N THR A 159 -14.91 -8.78 -12.18
CA THR A 159 -15.02 -10.25 -12.06
C THR A 159 -13.65 -10.95 -12.11
N LYS A 160 -12.57 -10.20 -12.29
CA LYS A 160 -11.21 -10.73 -12.32
C LYS A 160 -10.85 -11.29 -10.95
N LYS A 161 -10.46 -12.56 -10.92
CA LYS A 161 -9.80 -13.20 -9.79
C LYS A 161 -8.29 -13.20 -10.06
N PHE A 162 -7.49 -12.86 -9.05
CA PHE A 162 -6.06 -13.12 -9.11
C PHE A 162 -5.85 -14.64 -8.97
N ALA A 163 -4.80 -15.18 -9.59
CA ALA A 163 -4.44 -16.58 -9.38
C ALA A 163 -4.15 -16.81 -7.90
N ASP A 164 -4.55 -17.96 -7.37
CA ASP A 164 -4.24 -18.33 -5.99
C ASP A 164 -2.72 -18.33 -5.81
N VAL A 165 -2.26 -17.59 -4.81
CA VAL A 165 -0.87 -17.68 -4.34
C VAL A 165 -0.89 -18.75 -3.27
N ASP A 166 -0.15 -19.83 -3.47
CA ASP A 166 -0.01 -20.88 -2.46
C ASP A 166 0.79 -20.30 -1.29
N VAL A 167 0.12 -20.02 -0.17
CA VAL A 167 0.71 -19.42 1.04
C VAL A 167 1.16 -20.50 2.03
N GLU A 168 1.04 -21.79 1.68
CA GLU A 168 1.42 -22.92 2.52
C GLU A 168 2.76 -23.58 2.11
N ALA A 169 3.43 -23.05 1.07
CA ALA A 169 4.70 -23.55 0.54
C ALA A 169 5.94 -23.07 1.31
#